data_AF-A0A0J0V8Q4-F1
#
_entry.id   AF-A0A0J0V8Q4-F1
#
_cell.length_a   1.000
_cell.length_b   1.000
_cell.length_c   1.000
_cell.angle_alpha   90.00
_cell.angle_beta   90.00
_cell.angle_gamma   90.00
#
_symmetry.space_group_name_H-M   'P 1'
#
loop_
_entity.id
_entity.type
_entity.pdbx_description
1 polymer ?
#
loop_
_entity_poly.entity_id
_entity_poly.type
_entity_poly.pdbx_seq_one_letter_code
_entity_poly.pdbx_strand_id
1 'polypeptide(L)'
;MFKKWFGKQQPKEETITAPLDGTIVPLDDVPDPVFAQNMMGDGIAIDPADGDVVAPVDGEIIQLFPTKHAIGLRSEAGVELLIHVGIDTVSMNGEGFTAYVKAGDRVKRGDRLLSVDLPLVREKAKSAVTPIIITNGDALKSLERKAEASAKKGETVLFHVKMK
;
A
#
# COMPACT_ATOMS: atom_id res chain seq x y z
N MET A 1 -9.64 22.41 -44.89
CA MET A 1 -9.23 22.79 -43.53
C MET A 1 -9.99 21.91 -42.53
N PHE A 2 -9.37 20.87 -41.98
CA PHE A 2 -9.95 20.12 -40.86
C PHE A 2 -8.89 20.01 -39.77
N LYS A 3 -9.03 20.89 -38.78
CA LYS A 3 -8.12 21.02 -37.64
C LYS A 3 -8.20 19.74 -36.78
N LYS A 4 -7.01 19.17 -36.55
CA LYS A 4 -6.66 18.19 -35.52
C LYS A 4 -7.53 18.29 -34.25
N TRP A 5 -8.35 17.27 -34.00
CA TRP A 5 -8.92 16.99 -32.68
C TRP A 5 -8.07 15.91 -32.01
N PHE A 6 -6.89 16.28 -31.53
CA PHE A 6 -6.16 15.48 -30.54
C PHE A 6 -6.45 16.10 -29.19
N GLY A 7 -7.49 15.61 -28.50
CA GLY A 7 -7.64 15.89 -27.09
C GLY A 7 -6.47 15.24 -26.36
N LYS A 8 -5.55 16.02 -25.82
CA LYS A 8 -4.55 15.50 -24.90
C LYS A 8 -5.31 14.85 -23.74
N GLN A 9 -5.28 13.53 -23.63
CA GLN A 9 -5.72 12.87 -22.40
C GLN A 9 -4.89 13.46 -21.27
N GLN A 10 -5.55 14.07 -20.28
CA GLN A 10 -4.85 14.53 -19.09
C GLN A 10 -4.29 13.29 -18.38
N PRO A 11 -3.03 13.32 -17.92
CA PRO A 11 -2.48 12.22 -17.14
C PRO A 11 -3.35 12.01 -15.91
N LYS A 12 -3.71 10.76 -15.64
CA LYS A 12 -4.48 10.42 -14.44
C LYS A 12 -3.62 10.64 -13.21
N GLU A 13 -4.09 11.48 -12.31
CA GLU A 13 -3.48 11.78 -11.02
C GLU A 13 -4.14 10.96 -9.92
N GLU A 14 -3.35 10.50 -8.95
CA GLU A 14 -3.84 9.74 -7.79
C GLU A 14 -3.16 10.22 -6.51
N THR A 15 -3.92 10.26 -5.42
CA THR A 15 -3.40 10.56 -4.09
C THR A 15 -3.55 9.32 -3.21
N ILE A 16 -2.43 8.83 -2.71
CA ILE A 16 -2.37 7.62 -1.90
C ILE A 16 -2.22 8.02 -0.44
N THR A 17 -3.18 7.60 0.39
CA THR A 17 -3.17 7.85 1.84
C THR A 17 -2.55 6.69 2.61
N ALA A 18 -2.21 6.91 3.87
CA ALA A 18 -1.69 5.86 4.71
C ALA A 18 -2.77 4.80 4.98
N PRO A 19 -2.45 3.49 4.90
CA PRO A 19 -3.38 2.44 5.25
C PRO A 19 -3.39 2.10 6.74
N LEU A 20 -2.45 2.66 7.52
CA LEU A 20 -2.17 2.35 8.92
C LEU A 20 -1.86 3.62 9.70
N ASP A 21 -2.23 3.62 10.98
CA ASP A 21 -1.70 4.59 11.96
C ASP A 21 -0.29 4.13 12.36
N GLY A 22 0.67 5.04 12.53
CA GLY A 22 2.02 4.64 12.96
C GLY A 22 3.14 5.64 12.64
N THR A 23 4.37 5.18 12.82
CA THR A 23 5.57 5.94 12.46
C THR A 23 5.97 5.61 11.03
N ILE A 24 6.22 6.63 10.21
CA ILE A 24 6.72 6.41 8.85
C ILE A 24 8.22 6.10 8.91
N VAL A 25 8.63 5.04 8.22
CA VAL A 25 10.00 4.54 8.19
C VAL A 25 10.49 4.53 6.73
N PRO A 26 11.73 4.95 6.46
CA PRO A 26 12.36 4.79 5.15
C PRO A 26 12.32 3.34 4.69
N LEU A 27 12.10 3.12 3.39
CA LEU A 27 12.06 1.76 2.87
C LEU A 27 13.41 1.04 3.04
N ASP A 28 14.51 1.78 2.91
CA ASP A 28 15.89 1.29 3.08
C ASP A 28 16.18 0.77 4.50
N ASP A 29 15.40 1.17 5.50
CA ASP A 29 15.51 0.71 6.90
C ASP A 29 14.67 -0.54 7.20
N VAL A 30 13.86 -1.01 6.23
CA VAL A 30 13.08 -2.24 6.38
C VAL A 30 14.03 -3.44 6.49
N PRO A 31 13.86 -4.35 7.47
CA PRO A 31 14.77 -5.49 7.69
C PRO A 31 14.54 -6.64 6.68
N ASP A 32 14.41 -6.33 5.40
CA ASP A 32 14.25 -7.26 4.30
C ASP A 32 14.82 -6.64 3.01
N PRO A 33 15.83 -7.26 2.37
CA PRO A 33 16.47 -6.72 1.17
C PRO A 33 15.51 -6.57 -0.02
N VAL A 34 14.45 -7.37 -0.10
CA VAL A 34 13.46 -7.29 -1.19
C VAL A 34 12.77 -5.93 -1.19
N PHE A 35 12.49 -5.39 0.00
CA PHE A 35 11.89 -4.06 0.18
C PHE A 35 12.96 -2.97 0.24
N ALA A 36 14.01 -3.14 1.06
CA ALA A 36 15.04 -2.13 1.26
C ALA A 36 15.84 -1.79 0.00
N GLN A 37 15.90 -2.70 -0.99
CA GLN A 37 16.54 -2.46 -2.27
C GLN A 37 15.54 -2.11 -3.38
N ASN A 38 14.29 -1.80 -3.03
CA ASN A 38 13.21 -1.45 -3.96
C ASN A 38 12.95 -2.53 -5.05
N MET A 39 13.27 -3.80 -4.77
CA MET A 39 13.14 -4.89 -5.77
C MET A 39 11.68 -5.17 -6.13
N MET A 40 10.75 -4.94 -5.20
CA MET A 40 9.30 -5.06 -5.42
C MET A 40 8.66 -3.79 -6.00
N GLY A 41 9.40 -2.68 -6.06
CA GLY A 41 8.90 -1.36 -6.42
C GLY A 41 9.29 -0.29 -5.41
N ASP A 42 8.88 0.95 -5.72
CA ASP A 42 9.11 2.11 -4.87
C ASP A 42 8.03 2.24 -3.80
N GLY A 43 8.37 2.76 -2.62
CA GLY A 43 7.41 2.94 -1.54
C GLY A 43 7.98 3.55 -0.28
N ILE A 44 7.26 3.32 0.81
CA ILE A 44 7.66 3.62 2.19
C ILE A 44 7.22 2.47 3.08
N ALA A 45 7.64 2.48 4.34
CA ALA A 45 7.10 1.58 5.35
C ALA A 45 6.48 2.33 6.52
N ILE A 46 5.62 1.65 7.28
CA ILE A 46 5.02 2.16 8.50
C ILE A 46 5.30 1.14 9.62
N ASP A 47 5.83 1.58 10.77
CA ASP A 47 5.73 0.82 12.01
C ASP A 47 4.37 1.10 12.66
N PRO A 48 3.43 0.14 12.61
CA PRO A 48 2.04 0.41 12.93
C PRO A 48 1.81 0.65 14.43
N ALA A 49 0.95 1.60 14.75
CA ALA A 49 0.50 1.86 16.13
C ALA A 49 -0.66 0.94 16.53
N ASP A 50 -1.49 0.52 15.57
CA ASP A 50 -2.61 -0.41 15.78
C ASP A 50 -2.73 -1.44 14.65
N GLY A 51 -3.69 -2.35 14.80
CA GLY A 51 -3.90 -3.49 13.90
C GLY A 51 -4.91 -3.27 12.78
N ASP A 52 -5.48 -2.08 12.61
CA ASP A 52 -6.51 -1.85 11.59
C ASP A 52 -5.91 -1.31 10.28
N VAL A 53 -6.04 -2.08 9.20
CA VAL A 53 -5.58 -1.71 7.87
C VAL A 53 -6.76 -1.24 7.03
N VAL A 54 -6.64 -0.06 6.42
CA VAL A 54 -7.67 0.52 5.55
C VAL A 54 -7.19 0.71 4.12
N ALA A 55 -8.13 0.88 3.19
CA ALA A 55 -7.83 1.17 1.80
C ALA A 55 -7.15 2.55 1.66
N PRO A 56 -5.98 2.62 1.01
CA PRO A 56 -5.26 3.88 0.83
C PRO A 56 -5.80 4.72 -0.35
N VAL A 57 -6.61 4.09 -1.22
CA VAL A 57 -7.17 4.64 -2.46
C VAL A 57 -8.56 4.08 -2.72
N ASP A 58 -9.32 4.73 -3.59
CA ASP A 58 -10.50 4.15 -4.22
C ASP A 58 -10.04 3.18 -5.33
N GLY A 59 -10.64 1.99 -5.42
CA GLY A 59 -10.20 1.01 -6.40
C GLY A 59 -10.76 -0.40 -6.20
N GLU A 60 -9.96 -1.38 -6.62
CA GLU A 60 -10.31 -2.80 -6.60
C GLU A 60 -9.22 -3.61 -5.92
N ILE A 61 -9.62 -4.60 -5.12
CA ILE A 61 -8.70 -5.58 -4.55
C ILE A 61 -8.31 -6.55 -5.67
N ILE A 62 -7.07 -6.50 -6.12
CA ILE A 62 -6.58 -7.39 -7.18
C ILE A 62 -6.07 -8.72 -6.63
N GLN A 63 -5.60 -8.73 -5.39
CA GLN A 63 -5.07 -9.94 -4.75
C GLN A 63 -5.18 -9.84 -3.23
N LEU A 64 -5.72 -10.89 -2.62
CA LEU A 64 -5.56 -11.16 -1.19
C LEU A 64 -4.72 -12.43 -1.05
N PHE A 65 -3.60 -12.35 -0.34
CA PHE A 65 -2.71 -13.50 -0.18
C PHE A 65 -3.36 -14.57 0.71
N PRO A 66 -3.07 -15.87 0.52
CA PRO A 66 -3.74 -16.95 1.28
C PRO A 66 -3.62 -16.82 2.80
N THR A 67 -2.46 -16.36 3.28
CA THR A 67 -2.19 -16.10 4.71
C THR A 67 -2.64 -14.70 5.16
N LYS A 68 -3.31 -13.93 4.30
CA LYS A 68 -3.95 -12.62 4.58
C LYS A 68 -3.04 -11.49 5.08
N HIS A 69 -1.74 -11.74 5.22
CA HIS A 69 -0.76 -10.73 5.63
C HIS A 69 -0.51 -9.63 4.59
N ALA A 70 -0.83 -9.89 3.32
CA ALA A 70 -0.60 -8.95 2.24
C ALA A 70 -1.84 -8.80 1.36
N ILE A 71 -2.02 -7.58 0.84
CA ILE A 71 -3.12 -7.24 -0.05
C ILE A 71 -2.62 -6.34 -1.19
N GLY A 72 -2.96 -6.73 -2.41
CA GLY A 72 -2.73 -5.97 -3.63
C GLY A 72 -3.99 -5.21 -4.03
N LEU A 73 -3.85 -3.93 -4.36
CA LEU A 73 -4.93 -3.06 -4.82
C LEU A 73 -4.56 -2.42 -6.16
N ARG A 74 -5.56 -2.16 -6.99
CA ARG A 74 -5.43 -1.28 -8.15
C ARG A 74 -6.36 -0.10 -8.01
N SER A 75 -5.81 1.11 -8.01
CA SER A 75 -6.59 2.34 -7.94
C SER A 75 -7.37 2.60 -9.23
N GLU A 76 -8.37 3.47 -9.20
CA GLU A 76 -9.11 3.87 -10.40
C GLU A 76 -8.24 4.59 -11.45
N ALA A 77 -7.17 5.25 -11.00
CA ALA A 77 -6.15 5.81 -11.87
C ALA A 77 -5.26 4.74 -12.53
N GLY A 78 -5.22 3.53 -12.00
CA GLY A 78 -4.42 2.40 -12.50
C GLY A 78 -3.11 2.17 -11.73
N VAL A 79 -2.95 2.77 -10.55
CA VAL A 79 -1.78 2.55 -9.69
C VAL A 79 -1.93 1.21 -8.97
N GLU A 80 -0.91 0.37 -9.00
CA GLU A 80 -0.92 -0.94 -8.33
C GLU A 80 -0.14 -0.87 -7.03
N LEU A 81 -0.83 -1.05 -5.91
CA LEU A 81 -0.31 -0.97 -4.55
C LEU A 81 -0.23 -2.34 -3.92
N LEU A 82 0.82 -2.58 -3.15
CA LEU A 82 0.97 -3.70 -2.24
C LEU A 82 1.08 -3.16 -0.81
N ILE A 83 0.19 -3.62 0.07
CA ILE A 83 0.31 -3.46 1.51
C ILE A 83 0.77 -4.81 2.06
N HIS A 84 1.98 -4.87 2.60
CA HIS A 84 2.56 -6.10 3.14
C HIS A 84 2.75 -5.98 4.65
N VAL A 85 1.83 -6.53 5.44
CA VAL A 85 1.85 -6.35 6.91
C VAL A 85 2.96 -7.20 7.52
N GLY A 86 3.93 -6.54 8.15
CA GLY A 86 5.10 -7.17 8.78
C GLY A 86 6.07 -7.82 7.80
N ILE A 87 7.16 -8.37 8.34
CA ILE A 87 8.21 -9.09 7.60
C ILE A 87 8.25 -10.55 8.05
N ASP A 88 8.37 -11.46 7.08
CA ASP A 88 8.26 -12.92 7.26
C ASP A 88 6.91 -13.41 7.85
N THR A 89 5.87 -12.57 7.83
CA THR A 89 4.52 -12.88 8.34
C THR A 89 3.80 -13.97 7.57
N VAL A 90 4.25 -14.31 6.36
CA VAL A 90 3.77 -15.50 5.63
C VAL A 90 3.94 -16.78 6.45
N SER A 91 5.01 -16.88 7.26
CA SER A 91 5.30 -18.05 8.10
C SER A 91 4.29 -18.24 9.25
N MET A 92 3.52 -17.21 9.58
CA MET A 92 2.45 -17.26 10.58
C MET A 92 1.20 -18.00 10.08
N ASN A 93 1.17 -18.43 8.82
CA ASN A 93 0.07 -19.23 8.23
C ASN A 93 -1.33 -18.60 8.40
N GLY A 94 -1.39 -17.27 8.46
CA GLY A 94 -2.64 -16.50 8.64
C GLY A 94 -3.10 -16.35 10.08
N GLU A 95 -2.34 -16.85 11.06
CA GLU A 95 -2.57 -16.57 12.48
C GLU A 95 -2.41 -15.07 12.75
N GLY A 96 -3.36 -14.47 13.47
CA GLY A 96 -3.35 -13.03 13.76
C GLY A 96 -3.87 -12.15 12.62
N PHE A 97 -4.35 -12.69 11.50
CA PHE A 97 -4.88 -11.90 10.38
C PHE A 97 -6.35 -12.21 10.10
N THR A 98 -7.19 -11.17 10.13
CA THR A 98 -8.59 -11.23 9.70
C THR A 98 -8.78 -10.32 8.50
N ALA A 99 -9.28 -10.87 7.38
CA ALA A 99 -9.59 -10.10 6.18
C ALA A 99 -11.10 -9.81 6.09
N TYR A 100 -11.44 -8.60 5.66
CA TYR A 100 -12.83 -8.13 5.46
C TYR A 100 -13.19 -7.96 3.98
N VAL A 101 -12.25 -8.24 3.10
CA VAL A 101 -12.37 -8.12 1.66
C VAL A 101 -11.85 -9.38 0.98
N LYS A 102 -12.15 -9.54 -0.31
CA LYS A 102 -11.60 -10.58 -1.18
C LYS A 102 -11.22 -9.98 -2.54
N ALA A 103 -10.47 -10.74 -3.34
CA ALA A 103 -10.14 -10.34 -4.70
C ALA A 103 -11.41 -10.07 -5.52
N GLY A 104 -11.38 -8.99 -6.31
CA GLY A 104 -12.50 -8.47 -7.10
C GLY A 104 -13.42 -7.50 -6.36
N ASP A 105 -13.29 -7.34 -5.03
CA ASP A 105 -14.09 -6.37 -4.29
C ASP A 105 -13.67 -4.93 -4.65
N ARG A 106 -14.67 -4.05 -4.74
CA ARG A 106 -14.46 -2.60 -4.86
C ARG A 106 -14.39 -1.97 -3.48
N VAL A 107 -13.42 -1.09 -3.29
CA VAL A 107 -13.19 -0.38 -2.03
C VAL A 107 -13.07 1.11 -2.28
N LYS A 108 -13.45 1.89 -1.27
CA LYS A 108 -13.15 3.31 -1.15
C LYS A 108 -12.05 3.51 -0.13
N ARG A 109 -11.27 4.57 -0.29
CA ARG A 109 -10.28 5.02 0.69
C ARG A 109 -10.91 5.10 2.08
N GLY A 110 -10.22 4.53 3.05
CA GLY A 110 -10.68 4.40 4.43
C GLY A 110 -11.53 3.16 4.71
N ASP A 111 -11.98 2.42 3.70
CA ASP A 111 -12.68 1.14 3.92
C ASP A 111 -11.75 0.14 4.60
N ARG A 112 -12.29 -0.61 5.56
CA ARG A 112 -11.51 -1.61 6.31
C ARG A 112 -11.14 -2.79 5.41
N LEU A 113 -9.85 -3.11 5.38
CA LEU A 113 -9.30 -4.22 4.60
C LEU A 113 -8.98 -5.42 5.49
N LEU A 114 -8.18 -5.19 6.53
CA LEU A 114 -7.67 -6.21 7.43
C LEU A 114 -7.75 -5.74 8.89
N SER A 115 -7.78 -6.70 9.82
CA SER A 115 -7.45 -6.51 11.22
C SER A 115 -6.34 -7.49 11.59
N VAL A 116 -5.37 -6.99 12.35
CA VAL A 116 -4.11 -7.65 12.66
C VAL A 116 -3.95 -7.71 14.17
N ASP A 117 -3.66 -8.89 14.70
CA ASP A 117 -3.19 -9.06 16.07
C ASP A 117 -1.72 -8.60 16.14
N LEU A 118 -1.57 -7.29 16.32
CA LEU A 118 -0.26 -6.65 16.28
C LEU A 118 0.70 -7.13 17.40
N PRO A 119 0.23 -7.35 18.65
CA PRO A 119 1.04 -8.05 19.66
C PRO A 119 1.58 -9.39 19.16
N LEU A 120 0.73 -10.23 18.56
CA LEU A 120 1.15 -11.53 18.04
C LEU A 120 2.15 -11.41 16.88
N VAL A 121 1.94 -10.45 15.96
CA VAL A 121 2.90 -10.19 14.87
C VAL A 121 4.25 -9.75 15.43
N ARG A 122 4.29 -8.88 16.44
CA ARG A 122 5.53 -8.45 17.09
C ARG A 122 6.25 -9.59 17.83
N GLU A 123 5.50 -10.60 18.31
CA GLU A 123 6.06 -11.77 18.96
C GLU A 123 6.62 -12.80 17.97
N LYS A 124 5.89 -13.08 16.88
CA LYS A 124 6.17 -14.21 15.99
C LYS A 124 6.87 -13.85 14.68
N ALA A 125 6.69 -12.64 14.19
CA ALA A 125 7.27 -12.20 12.93
C ALA A 125 8.65 -11.56 13.16
N LYS A 126 9.42 -11.43 12.08
CA LYS A 126 10.72 -10.74 12.13
C LYS A 126 10.56 -9.25 12.46
N SER A 127 9.50 -8.64 11.98
CA SER A 127 9.14 -7.24 12.23
C SER A 127 7.66 -7.01 11.96
N ALA A 128 7.06 -6.03 12.65
CA ALA A 128 5.72 -5.53 12.34
C ALA A 128 5.72 -4.40 11.31
N VAL A 129 6.91 -3.88 10.94
CA VAL A 129 7.06 -2.84 9.92
C VAL A 129 6.40 -3.31 8.63
N THR A 130 5.53 -2.45 8.09
CA THR A 130 4.61 -2.78 7.01
C THR A 130 4.95 -1.94 5.77
N PRO A 131 5.58 -2.54 4.75
CA PRO A 131 5.83 -1.89 3.47
C PRO A 131 4.55 -1.57 2.70
N ILE A 132 4.48 -0.34 2.18
CA ILE A 132 3.44 0.18 1.27
C ILE A 132 4.13 0.51 -0.06
N ILE A 133 3.97 -0.37 -1.03
CA ILE A 133 4.77 -0.39 -2.27
C ILE A 133 3.90 -0.10 -3.49
N ILE A 134 4.38 0.73 -4.41
CA ILE A 134 3.84 0.84 -5.77
C ILE A 134 4.61 -0.12 -6.67
N THR A 135 3.90 -1.11 -7.17
CA THR A 135 4.48 -2.26 -7.88
C THR A 135 4.59 -2.06 -9.39
N ASN A 136 3.83 -1.10 -9.95
CA ASN A 136 3.85 -0.77 -11.37
C ASN A 136 4.54 0.58 -11.66
N GLY A 137 5.69 0.82 -11.03
CA GLY A 137 6.46 2.07 -11.14
C GLY A 137 6.76 2.51 -12.58
N ASP A 138 6.98 1.57 -13.50
CA ASP A 138 7.23 1.86 -14.92
C ASP A 138 6.04 2.49 -15.65
N ALA A 139 4.82 2.36 -15.11
CA ALA A 139 3.62 3.01 -15.64
C ALA A 139 3.45 4.45 -15.15
N LEU A 140 4.27 4.88 -14.17
CA LEU A 140 4.20 6.22 -13.60
C LEU A 140 5.00 7.22 -14.44
N LYS A 141 4.42 8.39 -14.66
CA LYS A 141 5.11 9.57 -15.18
C LYS A 141 5.91 10.28 -14.07
N SER A 142 5.37 10.33 -12.85
CA SER A 142 6.05 10.87 -11.69
C SER A 142 5.46 10.32 -10.40
N LEU A 143 6.31 10.20 -9.38
CA LEU A 143 5.97 9.83 -8.01
C LEU A 143 6.58 10.86 -7.07
N GLU A 144 5.74 11.55 -6.30
CA GLU A 144 6.15 12.51 -5.27
C GLU A 144 5.82 11.91 -3.90
N ARG A 145 6.85 11.64 -3.08
CA ARG A 145 6.70 11.19 -1.70
C ARG A 145 6.51 12.40 -0.79
N LYS A 146 5.57 12.31 0.15
CA LYS A 146 5.42 13.33 1.19
C LYS A 146 6.32 13.01 2.38
N ALA A 147 6.97 14.05 2.89
CA ALA A 147 7.83 13.97 4.05
C ALA A 147 6.98 14.15 5.31
N GLU A 148 6.58 13.03 5.90
CA GLU A 148 5.78 12.98 7.13
C GLU A 148 6.48 12.04 8.11
N ALA A 149 6.49 12.37 9.40
CA ALA A 149 7.11 11.53 10.44
C ALA A 149 6.15 10.44 10.94
N SER A 150 4.85 10.72 10.90
CA SER A 150 3.80 9.85 11.39
C SER A 150 2.63 9.77 10.42
N ALA A 151 2.03 8.60 10.33
CA ALA A 151 0.87 8.33 9.52
C ALA A 151 -0.39 8.22 10.39
N LYS A 152 -1.49 8.78 9.86
CA LYS A 152 -2.85 8.53 10.29
C LYS A 152 -3.63 7.89 9.14
N LYS A 153 -4.22 6.71 9.36
CA LYS A 153 -4.84 5.90 8.33
C LYS A 153 -6.02 6.61 7.67
N GLY A 154 -6.09 6.53 6.35
CA GLY A 154 -7.07 7.21 5.52
C GLY A 154 -6.91 8.74 5.41
N GLU A 155 -6.02 9.35 6.19
CA GLU A 155 -5.87 10.81 6.28
C GLU A 155 -4.50 11.29 5.76
N THR A 156 -3.39 10.79 6.32
CA THR A 156 -2.04 11.22 5.94
C THR A 156 -1.77 10.83 4.49
N VAL A 157 -1.39 11.81 3.67
CA VAL A 157 -1.00 11.57 2.28
C VAL A 157 0.44 11.07 2.24
N LEU A 158 0.66 9.90 1.63
CA LEU A 158 1.99 9.32 1.45
C LEU A 158 2.59 9.70 0.10
N PHE A 159 1.76 9.65 -0.95
CA PHE A 159 2.20 9.86 -2.33
C PHE A 159 1.20 10.69 -3.13
N HIS A 160 1.73 11.54 -4.01
CA HIS A 160 1.02 11.94 -5.22
C HIS A 160 1.68 11.31 -6.43
N VAL A 161 0.88 10.70 -7.31
CA VAL A 161 1.40 10.02 -8.50
C VAL A 161 0.68 10.50 -9.75
N LYS A 162 1.41 10.52 -10.86
CA LYS A 162 0.89 10.79 -12.20
C LYS A 162 1.14 9.57 -13.06
N MET A 163 0.12 9.03 -13.69
CA MET A 163 0.26 7.96 -14.69
C MET A 163 0.75 8.52 -16.03
N LYS A 164 1.42 7.69 -16.84
CA LYS A 164 1.85 8.03 -18.20
C LYS A 164 0.69 8.24 -19.17
#